data_AF-A0A3M1JT38-F1
#
_entry.id   AF-A0A3M1JT38-F1
#
_cell.length_a   1.000
_cell.length_b   1.000
_cell.length_c   1.000
_cell.angle_alpha   90.00
_cell.angle_beta   90.00
_cell.angle_gamma   90.00
#
_symmetry.space_group_name_H-M   'P 1'
#
loop_
_entity.id
_entity.type
_entity.pdbx_description
1 polymer ?
#
loop_
_entity_poly.entity_id
_entity_poly.type
_entity_poly.pdbx_seq_one_letter_code
_entity_poly.pdbx_strand_id
1 'polypeptide(L)'
;MRKILSVLFLCLVACGPSEEPEIVAPLPVVRCPRGQETRFLLANYFTRPPAQVVFPTLKQVDLRYADGTVFIRPGADTPALLDVPFQVDGERLDLMVRSLPMVPHRFRFRPEHPVHRVVVMGSFND
;
A
#
# COMPACT_ATOMS: atom_id res chain seq x y z
N MET A 1 9.35 56.83 -2.49
CA MET A 1 8.53 55.83 -3.22
C MET A 1 9.22 54.46 -3.24
N ARG A 2 9.45 53.84 -2.07
CA ARG A 2 10.17 52.54 -1.97
C ARG A 2 9.41 51.47 -1.15
N LYS A 3 8.38 51.88 -0.39
CA LYS A 3 7.60 51.01 0.50
C LYS A 3 6.37 50.36 -0.14
N ILE A 4 5.85 50.95 -1.23
CA ILE A 4 4.67 50.43 -1.94
C ILE A 4 5.04 49.21 -2.80
N LEU A 5 6.27 49.19 -3.33
CA LEU A 5 6.75 48.08 -4.17
C LEU A 5 6.96 46.77 -3.38
N SER A 6 7.33 46.86 -2.10
CA SER A 6 7.57 45.69 -1.24
C SER A 6 6.28 44.98 -0.81
N VAL A 7 5.14 45.70 -0.75
CA VAL A 7 3.84 45.09 -0.40
C VAL A 7 3.26 44.35 -1.62
N LEU A 8 3.46 44.88 -2.82
CA LEU A 8 2.99 44.23 -4.06
C LEU A 8 3.72 42.91 -4.34
N PHE A 9 5.00 42.80 -3.97
CA PHE A 9 5.77 41.57 -4.12
C PHE A 9 5.37 40.49 -3.10
N LEU A 10 4.89 40.88 -1.92
CA LEU A 10 4.46 39.94 -0.87
C LEU A 10 3.14 39.23 -1.21
N CYS A 11 2.27 39.87 -2.00
CA CYS A 11 1.00 39.27 -2.45
C CYS A 11 1.17 38.25 -3.59
N LEU A 12 2.28 38.28 -4.33
CA LEU A 12 2.51 37.39 -5.48
C LEU A 12 3.07 36.00 -5.10
N VAL A 13 3.53 35.82 -3.86
CA VAL A 13 4.08 34.54 -3.38
C VAL A 13 3.00 33.67 -2.70
N ALA A 14 1.78 34.17 -2.55
CA ALA A 14 0.76 33.54 -1.68
C ALA A 14 -0.31 32.71 -2.41
N CYS A 15 -0.23 32.52 -3.74
CA CYS A 15 -1.32 31.84 -4.46
C CYS A 15 -0.81 30.98 -5.62
N GLY A 16 -0.05 29.94 -5.30
CA GLY A 16 -0.07 28.72 -6.12
C GLY A 16 -1.27 27.89 -5.65
N PRO A 17 -2.13 27.36 -6.54
CA PRO A 17 -3.18 26.45 -6.09
C PRO A 17 -2.51 25.24 -5.46
N SER A 18 -2.68 25.08 -4.14
CA SER A 18 -2.50 23.79 -3.50
C SER A 18 -3.67 22.95 -3.97
N GLU A 19 -3.54 22.32 -5.14
CA GLU A 19 -4.45 21.27 -5.55
C GLU A 19 -4.21 20.09 -4.61
N GLU A 20 -4.89 20.11 -3.47
CA GLU A 20 -4.97 18.97 -2.57
C GLU A 20 -5.44 17.76 -3.39
N PRO A 21 -4.85 16.58 -3.16
CA PRO A 21 -5.21 15.38 -3.90
C PRO A 21 -6.68 15.03 -3.65
N GLU A 22 -7.52 15.17 -4.69
CA GLU A 22 -8.93 14.83 -4.61
C GLU A 22 -9.12 13.32 -4.58
N ILE A 23 -9.68 12.82 -3.48
CA ILE A 23 -10.02 11.40 -3.29
C ILE A 23 -11.36 11.12 -3.96
N VAL A 24 -11.37 10.20 -4.93
CA VAL A 24 -12.55 9.87 -5.75
C VAL A 24 -13.51 8.90 -5.02
N ALA A 25 -12.99 8.07 -4.11
CA ALA A 25 -13.74 7.06 -3.38
C ALA A 25 -13.06 6.70 -2.04
N PRO A 26 -13.79 6.19 -1.03
CA PRO A 26 -13.18 5.74 0.21
C PRO A 26 -12.16 4.61 -0.05
N LEU A 27 -11.03 4.66 0.64
CA LEU A 27 -10.01 3.61 0.56
C LEU A 27 -10.59 2.26 1.04
N PRO A 28 -10.36 1.16 0.31
CA PRO A 28 -11.01 -0.10 0.55
C PRO A 28 -10.26 -0.94 1.60
N VAL A 29 -10.86 -2.06 1.98
CA VAL A 29 -10.17 -3.14 2.70
C VAL A 29 -9.41 -3.99 1.69
N VAL A 30 -8.08 -4.07 1.82
CA VAL A 30 -7.22 -4.90 0.98
C VAL A 30 -7.00 -6.26 1.63
N ARG A 31 -7.33 -7.34 0.90
CA ARG A 31 -7.11 -8.71 1.37
C ARG A 31 -5.70 -9.15 1.00
N CYS A 32 -4.90 -9.47 2.00
CA CYS A 32 -3.49 -9.81 1.82
C CYS A 32 -3.16 -11.16 2.46
N PRO A 33 -2.77 -12.19 1.69
CA PRO A 33 -2.22 -13.42 2.25
C PRO A 33 -0.93 -13.15 3.04
N ARG A 34 -0.82 -13.70 4.25
CA ARG A 34 0.39 -13.54 5.08
C ARG A 34 1.63 -14.04 4.36
N GLY A 35 2.71 -13.26 4.42
CA GLY A 35 3.99 -13.60 3.79
C GLY A 35 4.06 -13.38 2.27
N GLN A 36 2.95 -13.03 1.61
CA GLN A 36 2.91 -12.71 0.18
C GLN A 36 2.74 -11.21 -0.06
N GLU A 37 3.28 -10.73 -1.18
CA GLU A 37 2.96 -9.38 -1.65
C GLU A 37 1.56 -9.33 -2.21
N THR A 38 0.82 -8.30 -1.83
CA THR A 38 -0.39 -7.86 -2.51
C THR A 38 -0.15 -6.47 -3.10
N ARG A 39 -0.64 -6.25 -4.32
CA ARG A 39 -0.54 -4.96 -5.01
C ARG A 39 -1.86 -4.22 -4.89
N PHE A 40 -1.78 -2.95 -4.49
CA PHE A 40 -2.92 -2.06 -4.36
C PHE A 40 -2.67 -0.78 -5.18
N LEU A 41 -3.49 -0.55 -6.20
CA LEU A 41 -3.34 0.60 -7.11
C LEU A 41 -4.04 1.82 -6.51
N LEU A 42 -3.26 2.84 -6.11
CA LEU A 42 -3.80 4.12 -5.64
C LEU A 42 -4.41 4.94 -6.76
N ALA A 43 -3.99 4.74 -8.00
CA ALA A 43 -4.56 5.43 -9.17
C ALA A 43 -6.09 5.23 -9.33
N ASN A 44 -6.67 4.22 -8.67
CA ASN A 44 -8.11 4.00 -8.65
C ASN A 44 -8.86 4.92 -7.68
N TYR A 45 -8.14 5.62 -6.79
CA TYR A 45 -8.69 6.39 -5.66
C TYR A 45 -8.36 7.87 -5.72
N PHE A 46 -7.43 8.28 -6.60
CA PHE A 46 -7.01 9.67 -6.75
C PHE A 46 -7.15 10.09 -8.21
N THR A 47 -7.57 11.33 -8.44
CA THR A 47 -7.67 11.91 -9.79
C THR A 47 -6.32 12.07 -10.48
N ARG A 48 -5.25 12.19 -9.71
CA ARG A 48 -3.87 12.29 -10.19
C ARG A 48 -2.97 11.36 -9.38
N PRO A 49 -1.86 10.85 -9.96
CA PRO A 49 -0.90 10.06 -9.21
C PRO A 49 -0.33 10.87 -8.04
N PRO A 50 -0.33 10.32 -6.81
CA PRO A 50 0.32 10.95 -5.67
C PRO A 50 1.80 11.23 -5.95
N ALA A 51 2.25 12.45 -5.65
CA ALA A 51 3.65 12.82 -5.78
C ALA A 51 4.48 12.18 -4.65
N GLN A 52 3.91 12.08 -3.46
CA GLN A 52 4.55 11.51 -2.28
C GLN A 52 3.57 10.63 -1.50
N VAL A 53 4.04 9.44 -1.13
CA VAL A 53 3.35 8.54 -0.21
C VAL A 53 4.33 8.14 0.89
N VAL A 54 3.96 8.35 2.15
CA VAL A 54 4.79 8.05 3.32
C VAL A 54 4.05 7.11 4.26
N PHE A 55 4.65 5.96 4.55
CA PHE A 55 4.14 5.02 5.54
C PHE A 55 4.87 5.19 6.88
N PRO A 56 4.18 5.05 8.01
CA PRO A 56 4.83 4.83 9.30
C PRO A 56 5.47 3.44 9.32
N THR A 57 6.52 3.30 10.11
CA THR A 57 7.13 1.99 10.35
C THR A 57 6.18 1.13 11.21
N LEU A 58 5.65 0.06 10.61
CA LEU A 58 4.83 -0.93 11.29
C LEU A 58 5.58 -2.26 11.35
N LYS A 59 5.80 -2.82 12.54
CA LYS A 59 6.53 -4.10 12.69
C LYS A 59 5.81 -5.27 12.03
N GLN A 60 4.49 -5.17 11.90
CA GLN A 60 3.62 -6.25 11.47
C GLN A 60 3.45 -6.34 9.95
N VAL A 61 3.77 -5.29 9.20
CA VAL A 61 3.52 -5.24 7.76
C VAL A 61 4.62 -4.46 7.06
N ASP A 62 5.15 -5.03 5.98
CA ASP A 62 6.07 -4.33 5.08
C ASP A 62 5.25 -3.61 4.01
N LEU A 63 5.58 -2.34 3.78
CA LEU A 63 4.85 -1.41 2.94
C LEU A 63 5.85 -0.64 2.08
N ARG A 64 5.63 -0.66 0.76
CA ARG A 64 6.37 0.20 -0.17
C ARG A 64 5.43 0.81 -1.20
N TYR A 65 5.78 1.99 -1.65
CA TYR A 65 5.09 2.67 -2.75
C TYR A 65 6.04 2.82 -3.93
N ALA A 66 5.59 2.42 -5.11
CA ALA A 66 6.26 2.69 -6.36
C ALA A 66 5.23 2.77 -7.49
N ASP A 67 5.38 3.76 -8.38
CA ASP A 67 4.60 3.91 -9.61
C ASP A 67 3.07 3.81 -9.40
N GLY A 68 2.53 4.55 -8.44
CA GLY A 68 1.08 4.55 -8.14
C GLY A 68 0.58 3.26 -7.47
N THR A 69 1.47 2.35 -7.12
CA THR A 69 1.16 1.06 -6.49
C THR A 69 1.71 1.00 -5.07
N VAL A 70 0.86 0.66 -4.11
CA VAL A 70 1.27 0.23 -2.78
C VAL A 70 1.43 -1.28 -2.80
N PHE A 71 2.61 -1.75 -2.42
CA PHE A 71 2.88 -3.16 -2.20
C PHE A 71 2.81 -3.42 -0.70
N ILE A 72 2.02 -4.43 -0.34
CA ILE A 72 1.66 -4.74 1.04
C ILE A 72 2.06 -6.19 1.31
N ARG A 73 2.88 -6.41 2.32
CA ARG A 73 3.29 -7.76 2.74
C ARG A 73 3.10 -7.94 4.24
N PRO A 74 1.99 -8.56 4.68
CA PRO A 74 1.77 -8.88 6.08
C PRO A 74 2.82 -9.90 6.56
N GLY A 75 3.42 -9.65 7.72
CA GLY A 75 4.26 -10.62 8.43
C GLY A 75 3.46 -11.77 9.07
N ALA A 76 4.17 -12.66 9.77
CA ALA A 76 3.54 -13.79 10.47
C ALA A 76 2.64 -13.30 11.64
N ASP A 77 3.08 -12.24 12.32
CA ASP A 77 2.42 -11.69 13.51
C ASP A 77 1.39 -10.59 13.20
N THR A 78 1.03 -10.40 11.92
CA THR A 78 0.00 -9.41 11.56
C THR A 78 -1.37 -9.83 12.10
N PRO A 79 -2.10 -8.94 12.81
CA PRO A 79 -3.48 -9.22 13.20
C PRO A 79 -4.36 -9.46 11.97
N ALA A 80 -5.50 -10.13 12.16
CA ALA A 80 -6.44 -10.45 11.06
C ALA A 80 -6.93 -9.19 10.33
N LEU A 81 -7.01 -8.07 11.05
CA LEU A 81 -7.33 -6.76 10.54
C LEU A 81 -6.33 -5.76 11.11
N LEU A 82 -5.74 -4.93 10.25
CA LEU A 82 -4.75 -3.92 10.61
C LEU A 82 -5.09 -2.60 9.91
N ASP A 83 -5.27 -1.55 10.72
CA ASP A 83 -5.31 -0.18 10.22
C ASP A 83 -3.88 0.30 9.90
N VAL A 84 -3.69 0.77 8.68
CA VAL A 84 -2.44 1.31 8.17
C VAL A 84 -2.64 2.80 7.88
N PRO A 85 -2.34 3.69 8.84
CA PRO A 85 -2.31 5.11 8.54
C PRO A 85 -1.14 5.41 7.61
N PHE A 86 -1.31 6.32 6.66
CA PHE A 86 -0.26 6.77 5.76
C PHE A 86 -0.53 8.21 5.31
N GLN A 87 0.50 8.90 4.82
CA GLN A 87 0.38 10.24 4.28
C GLN A 87 0.47 10.20 2.76
N VAL A 88 -0.39 10.98 2.10
CA VAL A 88 -0.42 11.21 0.66
C VAL A 88 -0.37 12.71 0.43
N ASP A 89 0.72 13.20 -0.17
CA ASP A 89 0.95 14.62 -0.45
C ASP A 89 0.71 15.55 0.77
N GLY A 90 1.01 15.04 1.97
CA GLY A 90 0.83 15.75 3.25
C GLY A 90 -0.46 15.41 4.00
N GLU A 91 -1.46 14.85 3.34
CA GLU A 91 -2.75 14.47 3.92
C GLU A 91 -2.72 13.08 4.54
N ARG A 92 -3.30 12.92 5.74
CA ARG A 92 -3.34 11.62 6.42
C ARG A 92 -4.56 10.82 5.98
N LEU A 93 -4.32 9.58 5.58
CA LEU A 93 -5.32 8.60 5.17
C LEU A 93 -5.11 7.25 5.86
N ASP A 94 -6.13 6.41 5.85
CA ASP A 94 -6.08 5.08 6.45
C ASP A 94 -6.42 4.01 5.41
N LEU A 95 -5.60 2.97 5.35
CA LEU A 95 -5.82 1.76 4.56
C LEU A 95 -6.08 0.59 5.50
N MET A 96 -7.16 -0.16 5.26
CA MET A 96 -7.45 -1.34 6.05
C MET A 96 -6.85 -2.58 5.40
N VAL A 97 -5.93 -3.26 6.08
CA VAL A 97 -5.33 -4.52 5.62
C VAL A 97 -6.01 -5.69 6.33
N ARG A 98 -6.69 -6.54 5.57
CA ARG A 98 -7.22 -7.82 6.03
C ARG A 98 -6.19 -8.92 5.76
N SER A 99 -5.48 -9.32 6.80
CA SER A 99 -4.48 -10.38 6.76
C SER A 99 -5.15 -11.75 6.71
N LEU A 100 -4.92 -12.49 5.63
CA LEU A 100 -5.44 -13.84 5.46
C LEU A 100 -4.40 -14.86 5.94
N PRO A 101 -4.75 -15.77 6.86
CA PRO A 101 -3.85 -16.82 7.28
C PRO A 101 -3.52 -17.71 6.09
N MET A 102 -2.23 -17.98 5.87
CA MET A 102 -1.83 -19.04 4.95
C MET A 102 -1.87 -20.37 5.69
N VAL A 103 -2.59 -21.34 5.13
CA VAL A 103 -2.60 -22.71 5.68
C VAL A 103 -1.35 -23.44 5.18
N PRO A 104 -0.45 -23.90 6.05
CA PRO A 104 0.69 -24.70 5.63
C PRO A 104 0.21 -26.07 5.14
N HIS A 105 0.46 -26.39 3.87
CA HIS A 105 0.19 -27.70 3.31
C HIS A 105 1.41 -28.61 3.47
N ARG A 106 1.20 -29.80 4.05
CA ARG A 106 2.23 -30.84 4.16
C ARG A 106 1.91 -31.98 3.20
N PHE A 107 2.73 -32.13 2.17
CA PHE A 107 2.64 -33.25 1.25
C PHE A 107 3.50 -34.40 1.76
N ARG A 108 2.94 -35.62 1.81
CA ARG A 108 3.68 -36.85 2.09
C ARG A 108 3.67 -37.71 0.84
N PHE A 109 4.85 -38.11 0.38
CA PHE A 109 5.00 -39.01 -0.74
C PHE A 109 5.54 -40.35 -0.22
N ARG A 110 4.89 -41.45 -0.60
CA ARG A 110 5.40 -42.80 -0.41
C ARG A 110 5.71 -43.36 -1.79
N PRO A 111 6.96 -43.25 -2.25
CA PRO A 111 7.32 -43.78 -3.55
C PRO A 111 7.33 -45.32 -3.51
N GLU A 112 6.56 -45.96 -4.40
CA GLU A 112 6.67 -47.41 -4.67
C GLU A 112 7.89 -47.73 -5.56
N HIS A 113 8.44 -46.72 -6.23
CA HIS A 113 9.61 -46.79 -7.14
C HIS A 113 10.53 -45.57 -6.93
N PRO A 114 11.82 -45.61 -7.29
CA PRO A 114 12.71 -44.45 -7.14
C PRO A 114 12.18 -43.24 -7.93
N VAL A 115 11.71 -42.23 -7.20
CA VAL A 115 11.23 -40.96 -7.78
C VAL A 115 12.39 -39.98 -7.83
N HIS A 116 12.76 -39.53 -9.02
CA HIS A 116 13.84 -38.56 -9.22
C HIS A 116 13.36 -37.09 -9.17
N ARG A 117 12.05 -36.85 -9.26
CA ARG A 117 11.49 -35.49 -9.25
C ARG A 117 10.06 -35.48 -8.71
N VAL A 118 9.79 -34.59 -7.76
CA VAL A 118 8.45 -34.26 -7.27
C VAL A 118 8.09 -32.87 -7.78
N VAL A 119 6.94 -32.74 -8.45
CA VAL A 119 6.39 -31.45 -8.89
C VAL A 119 5.08 -31.23 -8.16
N VAL A 120 5.00 -30.14 -7.39
CA VAL A 120 3.77 -29.71 -6.72
C VAL A 120 3.15 -28.60 -7.55
N MET A 121 2.05 -28.90 -8.23
CA MET A 121 1.25 -27.92 -8.97
C MET A 121 0.12 -27.47 -8.04
N GLY A 122 0.19 -26.24 -7.53
CA GLY A 122 -0.85 -25.64 -6.71
C GLY A 122 -1.61 -24.58 -7.50
N SER A 123 -2.94 -24.58 -7.40
CA SER A 123 -3.79 -23.43 -7.69
C SER A 123 -4.24 -22.85 -6.36
N PHE A 124 -3.86 -21.62 -6.07
CA PHE A 124 -4.34 -20.89 -4.89
C PHE A 124 -5.67 -20.25 -5.26
N ASN A 125 -6.77 -20.95 -5.01
CA ASN A 125 -8.11 -20.35 -4.96
C ASN A 125 -8.44 -20.14 -3.49
N ASP A 126 -8.29 -18.91 -3.01
CA ASP A 126 -9.00 -18.37 -1.84
C ASP A 126 -9.45 -16.94 -2.15
#